data_AF-A0A158BJ04-F1
#
_entry.id   AF-A0A158BJ04-F1
#
_cell.length_a   1.000
_cell.length_b   1.000
_cell.length_c   1.000
_cell.angle_alpha   90.00
_cell.angle_beta   90.00
_cell.angle_gamma   90.00
#
_symmetry.space_group_name_H-M   'P 1'
#
loop_
_entity.id
_entity.type
_entity.pdbx_description
1 polymer ?
#
loop_
_entity_poly.entity_id
_entity_poly.type
_entity_poly.pdbx_seq_one_letter_code
_entity_poly.pdbx_strand_id
1 'polypeptide(L)'
;MLEGEKPVAPAYAVHTERRPLERAAQYAEGLASGLWSSVKEAAQATGWDRGDLYRAIAVSRLPAAVIDLFGQATLSREIGETLLSIEKSIGAEKMLRNARAVRDRPKRRTTDDLLNALAGAKDYSDMSLKIRGTGNKITFEMTFDVEDAEQLLLDEDEVKGHIQAMLMLAPQREKRMKR
;
A
#
# COMPACT_ATOMS: atom_id res chain seq x y z
N MET A 1 4.48 49.89 -34.62
CA MET A 1 5.27 48.65 -34.59
C MET A 1 4.97 47.95 -33.28
N LEU A 2 4.31 46.79 -33.38
CA LEU A 2 4.00 45.74 -32.39
C LEU A 2 4.36 46.01 -30.91
N GLU A 3 3.36 46.41 -30.11
CA GLU A 3 3.39 46.21 -28.66
C GLU A 3 3.20 44.72 -28.39
N GLY A 4 4.25 44.09 -27.85
CA GLY A 4 4.25 42.68 -27.48
C GLY A 4 3.41 42.46 -26.24
N GLU A 5 2.12 42.19 -26.41
CA GLU A 5 1.30 41.53 -25.40
C GLU A 5 1.93 40.16 -25.11
N LYS A 6 2.55 40.03 -23.94
CA LYS A 6 2.97 38.72 -23.44
C LYS A 6 1.70 37.89 -23.21
N PRO A 7 1.61 36.67 -23.78
CA PRO A 7 0.45 35.83 -23.55
C PRO A 7 0.35 35.52 -22.06
N VAL A 8 -0.78 35.90 -21.46
CA VAL A 8 -1.14 35.49 -20.11
C VAL A 8 -1.17 33.96 -20.11
N ALA A 9 -0.18 33.34 -19.44
CA ALA A 9 -0.17 31.90 -19.27
C ALA A 9 -1.52 31.49 -18.66
N PRO A 10 -2.18 30.43 -19.18
CA PRO A 10 -3.43 29.98 -18.59
C PRO A 10 -3.16 29.72 -17.11
N ALA A 11 -3.95 30.36 -16.25
CA ALA A 11 -3.91 30.09 -14.82
C ALA A 11 -4.16 28.59 -14.67
N TYR A 12 -3.10 27.83 -14.36
CA TYR A 12 -3.25 26.44 -13.98
C TYR A 12 -4.19 26.47 -12.78
N ALA A 13 -5.42 26.00 -13.01
CA ALA A 13 -6.34 25.77 -11.92
C ALA A 13 -5.56 24.89 -10.95
N VAL A 14 -5.22 25.46 -9.80
CA VAL A 14 -4.65 24.71 -8.69
C VAL A 14 -5.75 23.72 -8.36
N HIS A 15 -5.65 22.52 -8.92
CA HIS A 15 -6.40 21.37 -8.48
C HIS A 15 -5.95 21.18 -7.05
N THR A 16 -6.68 21.83 -6.13
CA THR A 16 -6.71 21.41 -4.75
C THR A 16 -7.15 19.97 -4.85
N GLU A 17 -6.19 19.05 -4.75
CA GLU A 17 -6.41 17.61 -4.73
C GLU A 17 -7.27 17.32 -3.50
N ARG A 18 -8.58 17.55 -3.64
CA ARG A 18 -9.54 17.17 -2.61
C ARG A 18 -9.41 15.68 -2.46
N ARG A 19 -9.22 15.28 -1.21
CA ARG A 19 -8.92 13.90 -0.86
C ARG A 19 -10.07 13.01 -1.35
N PRO A 20 -9.80 11.78 -1.80
CA PRO A 20 -10.82 10.92 -2.39
C PRO A 20 -12.09 10.81 -1.53
N LEU A 21 -11.95 10.71 -0.20
CA LEU A 21 -13.10 10.60 0.72
C LEU A 21 -13.97 11.86 0.78
N GLU A 22 -13.36 13.05 0.78
CA GLU A 22 -14.09 14.32 0.82
C GLU A 22 -14.92 14.49 -0.46
N ARG A 23 -14.34 14.12 -1.60
CA ARG A 23 -15.04 14.15 -2.90
C ARG A 23 -16.21 13.18 -2.93
N ALA A 24 -16.03 11.97 -2.40
CA ALA A 24 -17.09 10.99 -2.30
C ALA A 24 -18.22 11.43 -1.36
N ALA A 25 -17.89 12.02 -0.21
CA ALA A 25 -18.86 12.54 0.74
C ALA A 25 -19.70 13.67 0.14
N GLN A 26 -19.05 14.63 -0.54
CA GLN A 26 -19.76 15.71 -1.22
C GLN A 26 -20.67 15.18 -2.32
N TYR A 27 -20.23 14.17 -3.09
CA TYR A 27 -21.07 13.51 -4.07
C TYR A 27 -22.32 12.85 -3.44
N ALA A 28 -22.15 12.15 -2.32
CA ALA A 28 -23.26 11.53 -1.60
C ALA A 28 -24.26 12.57 -1.07
N GLU A 29 -23.78 13.70 -0.54
CA GLU A 29 -24.63 14.82 -0.10
C GLU A 29 -25.38 15.46 -1.27
N GLY A 30 -24.71 15.65 -2.41
CA GLY A 30 -25.33 16.19 -3.62
C GLY A 30 -26.41 15.27 -4.21
N LEU A 31 -26.24 13.94 -4.10
CA LEU A 31 -27.30 13.00 -4.44
C LEU A 31 -28.48 13.10 -3.47
N ALA A 32 -28.21 13.15 -2.16
CA ALA A 32 -29.25 13.21 -1.13
C ALA A 32 -30.09 14.49 -1.17
N SER A 33 -29.46 15.61 -1.56
CA SER A 33 -30.11 16.92 -1.72
C SER A 33 -30.76 17.12 -3.10
N GLY A 34 -30.63 16.15 -4.01
CA GLY A 34 -31.15 16.26 -5.37
C GLY A 34 -30.40 17.27 -6.26
N LEU A 35 -29.24 17.75 -5.83
CA LEU A 35 -28.35 18.61 -6.64
C LEU A 35 -27.87 17.89 -7.90
N TRP A 36 -27.64 16.57 -7.79
CA TRP A 36 -27.22 15.71 -8.89
C TRP A 36 -28.01 14.42 -8.88
N SER A 37 -28.22 13.84 -10.06
CA SER A 37 -28.83 12.54 -10.26
C SER A 37 -27.83 11.46 -10.68
N SER A 38 -26.64 11.87 -11.12
CA SER A 38 -25.61 10.96 -11.64
C SER A 38 -24.19 11.48 -11.44
N VAL A 39 -23.21 10.56 -11.51
CA VAL A 39 -21.78 10.90 -11.51
C VAL A 39 -21.42 11.84 -12.67
N LYS A 40 -22.05 11.67 -13.84
CA LYS A 40 -21.83 12.52 -15.01
C LYS A 40 -22.25 13.97 -14.74
N GLU A 41 -23.42 14.15 -14.16
CA GLU A 41 -23.96 15.46 -13.83
C GLU A 41 -23.13 16.14 -12.74
N ALA A 42 -22.76 15.41 -11.69
CA ALA A 42 -21.88 15.92 -10.64
C ALA A 42 -20.52 16.36 -11.21
N ALA A 43 -19.90 15.54 -12.07
CA ALA A 43 -18.63 15.87 -12.71
C ALA A 43 -18.73 17.12 -13.60
N GLN A 44 -19.83 17.26 -14.36
CA GLN A 44 -20.06 18.43 -15.20
C GLN A 44 -20.28 19.71 -14.36
N ALA A 45 -21.04 19.61 -13.26
CA ALA A 45 -21.34 20.74 -12.39
C ALA A 45 -20.12 21.21 -11.57
N THR A 46 -19.24 20.29 -11.20
CA THR A 46 -18.09 20.56 -10.33
C THR A 46 -16.75 20.70 -11.07
N GLY A 47 -16.69 20.25 -12.33
CA GLY A 47 -15.46 20.16 -13.11
C GLY A 47 -14.53 19.01 -12.71
N TRP A 48 -14.99 18.06 -11.88
CA TRP A 48 -14.19 16.91 -11.49
C TRP A 48 -14.02 15.91 -12.63
N ASP A 49 -12.86 15.26 -12.70
CA ASP A 49 -12.69 14.11 -13.57
C ASP A 49 -13.63 12.97 -13.13
N ARG A 50 -14.32 12.36 -14.11
CA ARG A 50 -15.27 11.28 -13.85
C ARG A 50 -14.58 10.04 -13.31
N GLY A 51 -13.40 9.70 -13.83
CA GLY A 51 -12.63 8.55 -13.36
C GLY A 51 -12.18 8.73 -11.92
N ASP A 52 -11.72 9.93 -11.57
CA ASP A 52 -11.36 10.27 -10.20
C ASP A 52 -12.57 10.28 -9.25
N LEU A 53 -13.75 10.71 -9.71
CA LEU A 53 -14.97 10.65 -8.91
C LEU A 53 -15.43 9.20 -8.69
N TYR A 54 -15.40 8.35 -9.72
CA TYR A 54 -15.69 6.91 -9.56
C TYR A 54 -14.73 6.25 -8.58
N ARG A 55 -13.43 6.56 -8.67
CA ARG A 55 -12.41 6.07 -7.73
C ARG A 55 -12.68 6.53 -6.31
N ALA A 56 -12.95 7.82 -6.11
CA ALA A 56 -13.32 8.36 -4.81
C ALA A 56 -14.49 7.61 -4.18
N ILE A 57 -15.55 7.36 -4.95
CA ILE A 57 -16.73 6.60 -4.51
C ILE A 57 -16.37 5.14 -4.20
N ALA A 58 -15.52 4.51 -5.01
CA ALA A 58 -15.08 3.13 -4.75
C ALA A 58 -14.26 3.05 -3.46
N VAL A 59 -13.29 3.94 -3.27
CA VAL A 59 -12.47 4.02 -2.06
C VAL A 59 -13.33 4.26 -0.82
N SER A 60 -14.36 5.12 -0.90
CA SER A 60 -15.27 5.37 0.23
C SER A 60 -16.15 4.18 0.62
N ARG A 61 -16.21 3.13 -0.22
CA ARG A 61 -16.96 1.90 0.05
C ARG A 61 -16.09 0.80 0.68
N LEU A 62 -14.78 0.99 0.75
CA LEU A 62 -13.90 0.08 1.47
C LEU A 62 -14.35 -0.04 2.93
N PRO A 63 -14.08 -1.18 3.59
CA PRO A 63 -14.44 -1.34 4.99
C PRO A 63 -13.86 -0.21 5.86
N ALA A 64 -14.65 0.36 6.77
CA ALA A 64 -14.23 1.49 7.60
C ALA A 64 -12.90 1.23 8.34
N ALA A 65 -12.72 0.01 8.86
CA ALA A 65 -11.48 -0.41 9.52
C ALA A 65 -10.23 -0.32 8.62
N VAL A 66 -10.38 -0.41 7.30
CA VAL A 66 -9.27 -0.20 6.33
C VAL A 66 -8.98 1.29 6.19
N ILE A 67 -10.03 2.10 6.02
CA ILE A 67 -9.91 3.56 5.86
C ILE A 67 -9.26 4.18 7.10
N ASP A 68 -9.67 3.73 8.29
CA ASP A 68 -9.17 4.23 9.57
C ASP A 68 -7.65 4.02 9.75
N LEU A 69 -7.06 3.00 9.11
CA LEU A 69 -5.61 2.76 9.18
C LEU A 69 -4.78 3.86 8.51
N PHE A 70 -5.31 4.48 7.47
CA PHE A 70 -4.59 5.51 6.72
C PHE A 70 -4.96 6.92 7.19
N GLY A 71 -5.99 7.08 8.03
CA GLY A 71 -6.51 8.38 8.41
C GLY A 71 -6.96 9.23 7.21
N GLN A 72 -7.66 10.33 7.49
CA GLN A 72 -8.15 11.21 6.41
C GLN A 72 -7.00 11.88 5.64
N ALA A 73 -5.85 12.12 6.28
CA ALA A 73 -4.76 12.89 5.70
C ALA A 73 -3.82 12.12 4.77
N THR A 74 -3.74 10.79 4.93
CA THR A 74 -2.74 9.95 4.28
C THR A 74 -3.32 9.11 3.16
N LEU A 75 -4.64 9.15 2.94
CA LEU A 75 -5.31 8.43 1.86
C LEU A 75 -5.19 9.19 0.53
N SER A 76 -4.03 9.12 -0.11
CA SER A 76 -3.82 9.68 -1.44
C SER A 76 -4.56 8.88 -2.53
N ARG A 77 -4.55 9.39 -3.76
CA ARG A 77 -5.11 8.69 -4.92
C ARG A 77 -4.42 7.34 -5.13
N GLU A 78 -3.09 7.32 -5.11
CA GLU A 78 -2.26 6.13 -5.36
C GLU A 78 -2.52 5.05 -4.30
N ILE A 79 -2.64 5.46 -3.04
CA ILE A 79 -2.98 4.57 -1.93
C ILE A 79 -4.39 4.01 -2.12
N GLY A 80 -5.36 4.85 -2.47
CA GLY A 80 -6.71 4.41 -2.80
C GLY A 80 -6.77 3.38 -3.92
N GLU A 81 -6.02 3.60 -5.02
CA GLU A 81 -5.92 2.64 -6.13
C GLU A 81 -5.29 1.31 -5.69
N THR A 82 -4.26 1.37 -4.85
CA THR A 82 -3.62 0.17 -4.30
C THR A 82 -4.58 -0.62 -3.42
N LEU A 83 -5.35 0.05 -2.56
CA LEU A 83 -6.35 -0.58 -1.70
C LEU A 83 -7.45 -1.27 -2.50
N LEU A 84 -7.96 -0.63 -3.56
CA LEU A 84 -8.94 -1.25 -4.47
C LEU A 84 -8.35 -2.46 -5.19
N SER A 85 -7.08 -2.42 -5.58
CA SER A 85 -6.38 -3.56 -6.18
C SER A 85 -6.24 -4.73 -5.20
N ILE A 86 -5.91 -4.44 -3.93
CA ILE A 86 -5.85 -5.43 -2.85
C ILE A 86 -7.24 -6.05 -2.65
N GLU A 87 -8.29 -5.23 -2.45
CA GLU A 87 -9.66 -5.72 -2.27
C GLU A 87 -10.09 -6.63 -3.41
N LYS A 88 -9.80 -6.25 -4.67
CA LYS A 88 -10.08 -7.06 -5.85
C LYS A 88 -9.35 -8.40 -5.84
N SER A 89 -8.14 -8.44 -5.29
CA SER A 89 -7.28 -9.62 -5.29
C SER A 89 -7.60 -10.62 -4.18
N ILE A 90 -7.89 -10.12 -2.97
CA ILE A 90 -8.08 -10.97 -1.78
C ILE A 90 -9.52 -10.99 -1.24
N GLY A 91 -10.39 -10.11 -1.75
CA GLY A 91 -11.76 -9.92 -1.30
C GLY A 91 -11.88 -9.04 -0.04
N ALA A 92 -13.01 -8.33 0.06
CA ALA A 92 -13.31 -7.40 1.15
C ALA A 92 -13.26 -8.06 2.55
N GLU A 93 -13.75 -9.29 2.70
CA GLU A 93 -13.77 -9.99 3.99
C GLU A 93 -12.36 -10.28 4.52
N LYS A 94 -11.46 -10.77 3.65
CA LYS A 94 -10.08 -11.08 4.04
C LYS A 94 -9.33 -9.79 4.33
N MET A 95 -9.52 -8.76 3.51
CA MET A 95 -8.95 -7.44 3.74
C MET A 95 -9.40 -6.84 5.08
N LEU A 96 -10.68 -7.00 5.44
CA LEU A 96 -11.21 -6.57 6.74
C LEU A 96 -10.60 -7.36 7.91
N ARG A 97 -10.43 -8.68 7.78
CA ARG A 97 -9.74 -9.48 8.82
C ARG A 97 -8.30 -9.00 9.02
N ASN A 98 -7.59 -8.75 7.93
CA ASN A 98 -6.22 -8.23 7.97
C ASN A 98 -6.18 -6.84 8.63
N ALA A 99 -7.11 -5.95 8.28
CA ALA A 99 -7.20 -4.62 8.89
C ALA A 99 -7.42 -4.68 10.41
N ARG A 100 -8.28 -5.60 10.88
CA ARG A 100 -8.50 -5.83 12.31
C ARG A 100 -7.23 -6.33 13.00
N ALA A 101 -6.55 -7.31 12.42
CA ALA A 101 -5.30 -7.83 12.96
C ALA A 101 -4.22 -6.73 13.08
N VAL A 102 -4.11 -5.84 12.09
CA VAL A 102 -3.21 -4.68 12.13
C VAL A 102 -3.56 -3.74 13.29
N ARG A 103 -4.86 -3.48 13.50
CA ARG A 103 -5.34 -2.60 14.56
C ARG A 103 -5.11 -3.17 15.96
N ASP A 104 -5.29 -4.49 16.12
CA ASP A 104 -5.18 -5.17 17.42
C ASP A 104 -3.71 -5.32 17.87
N ARG A 105 -2.74 -5.12 16.96
CA ARG A 105 -1.30 -5.06 17.26
C ARG A 105 -0.76 -3.65 17.00
N PRO A 106 -1.00 -2.67 17.90
CA PRO A 106 -0.61 -1.28 17.68
C PRO A 106 0.92 -1.12 17.70
N LYS A 107 1.52 -0.94 16.52
CA LYS A 107 2.93 -0.61 16.29
C LYS A 107 2.99 0.56 15.29
N ARG A 108 4.05 1.38 15.35
CA ARG A 108 4.32 2.35 14.27
C ARG A 108 4.58 1.59 12.98
N ARG A 109 3.75 1.84 11.96
CA ARG A 109 3.84 1.24 10.62
C ARG A 109 3.90 2.33 9.56
N THR A 110 4.68 2.10 8.52
CA THR A 110 4.67 2.93 7.32
C THR A 110 3.45 2.62 6.45
N THR A 111 3.15 3.46 5.47
CA THR A 111 2.09 3.20 4.48
C THR A 111 2.30 1.86 3.78
N ASP A 112 3.54 1.53 3.40
CA ASP A 112 3.87 0.28 2.71
C ASP A 112 3.64 -0.93 3.61
N ASP A 113 4.01 -0.83 4.89
CA ASP A 113 3.73 -1.90 5.88
C ASP A 113 2.23 -2.15 6.02
N LEU A 114 1.42 -1.09 6.07
CA LEU A 114 -0.04 -1.19 6.12
C LEU A 114 -0.61 -1.86 4.86
N LEU A 115 -0.14 -1.46 3.66
CA LEU A 115 -0.58 -2.05 2.40
C LEU A 115 -0.19 -3.53 2.30
N ASN A 116 1.02 -3.90 2.70
CA ASN A 116 1.50 -5.28 2.72
C ASN A 116 0.70 -6.14 3.71
N ALA A 117 0.47 -5.64 4.92
CA ALA A 117 -0.33 -6.33 5.92
C ALA A 117 -1.78 -6.52 5.45
N LEU A 118 -2.37 -5.51 4.80
CA LEU A 118 -3.71 -5.61 4.20
C LEU A 118 -3.76 -6.62 3.06
N ALA A 119 -2.74 -6.68 2.21
CA ALA A 119 -2.61 -7.69 1.16
C ALA A 119 -2.43 -9.12 1.73
N GLY A 120 -2.14 -9.25 3.03
CA GLY A 120 -1.83 -10.52 3.67
C GLY A 120 -0.44 -11.04 3.28
N ALA A 121 0.46 -10.16 2.86
CA ALA A 121 1.88 -10.48 2.85
C ALA A 121 2.28 -10.77 4.30
N LYS A 122 2.97 -11.90 4.53
CA LYS A 122 3.49 -12.21 5.87
C LYS A 122 4.38 -11.04 6.29
N ASP A 123 4.00 -10.42 7.40
CA ASP A 123 4.76 -9.34 7.99
C ASP A 123 6.05 -9.94 8.56
N TYR A 124 7.15 -9.78 7.82
CA TYR A 124 8.49 -10.09 8.32
C TYR A 124 9.17 -8.84 8.87
N SER A 125 8.45 -7.74 9.12
CA SER A 125 9.05 -6.51 9.68
C SER A 125 9.55 -6.69 11.12
N ASP A 126 9.07 -7.74 11.80
CA ASP A 126 9.59 -8.20 13.10
C ASP A 126 10.81 -9.13 12.95
N MET A 127 11.17 -9.51 11.72
CA MET A 127 12.38 -10.27 11.40
C MET A 127 13.53 -9.33 11.00
N SER A 128 14.61 -9.35 11.76
CA SER A 128 15.88 -8.73 11.36
C SER A 128 16.79 -9.79 10.74
N LEU A 129 17.35 -9.52 9.56
CA LEU A 129 18.40 -10.35 8.95
C LEU A 129 19.65 -9.49 8.68
N LYS A 130 20.76 -9.84 9.31
CA LYS A 130 22.08 -9.27 9.03
C LYS A 130 22.94 -10.31 8.32
N ILE A 131 23.59 -9.89 7.25
CA ILE A 131 24.51 -10.74 6.47
C ILE A 131 25.90 -10.12 6.51
N ARG A 132 26.90 -10.90 6.93
CA ARG A 132 28.30 -10.46 6.96
C ARG A 132 29.18 -11.49 6.25
N GLY A 133 29.91 -11.06 5.23
CA GLY A 133 30.98 -11.84 4.60
C GLY A 133 32.33 -11.54 5.25
N THR A 134 33.13 -12.56 5.58
CA THR A 134 34.50 -12.40 6.07
C THR A 134 35.38 -13.51 5.51
N GLY A 135 36.30 -13.15 4.60
CA GLY A 135 37.15 -14.12 3.90
C GLY A 135 36.31 -15.11 3.08
N ASN A 136 36.40 -16.40 3.41
CA ASN A 136 35.62 -17.48 2.79
C ASN A 136 34.35 -17.85 3.57
N LYS A 137 33.95 -17.05 4.56
CA LYS A 137 32.78 -17.31 5.41
C LYS A 137 31.70 -16.25 5.17
N ILE A 138 30.45 -16.69 5.20
CA ILE A 138 29.27 -15.82 5.29
C ILE A 138 28.54 -16.17 6.57
N THR A 139 28.26 -15.16 7.39
CA THR A 139 27.48 -15.27 8.62
C THR A 139 26.13 -14.59 8.41
N PHE A 140 25.06 -15.29 8.78
CA PHE A 140 23.70 -14.79 8.82
C PHE A 140 23.28 -14.70 10.29
N GLU A 141 22.82 -13.53 10.73
CA GLU A 141 22.23 -13.33 12.06
C GLU A 141 20.78 -12.95 11.85
N MET A 142 19.87 -13.80 12.31
CA MET A 142 18.42 -13.62 12.19
C MET A 142 17.82 -13.45 13.58
N THR A 143 16.92 -12.48 13.73
CA THR A 143 16.18 -12.21 14.97
C THR A 143 14.71 -12.13 14.63
N PHE A 144 13.86 -12.78 15.41
CA PHE A 144 12.40 -12.77 15.27
C PHE A 144 11.77 -12.80 16.66
N ASP A 145 10.49 -12.42 16.77
CA ASP A 145 9.72 -12.56 18.00
C ASP A 145 9.48 -14.05 18.30
N VAL A 146 9.61 -14.43 19.57
CA VAL A 146 9.48 -15.82 20.02
C VAL A 146 8.04 -16.33 19.85
N GLU A 147 7.04 -15.46 19.95
CA GLU A 147 5.63 -15.83 19.76
C GLU A 147 5.32 -16.25 18.31
N ASP A 148 5.96 -15.63 17.32
CA ASP A 148 5.85 -16.03 15.91
C ASP A 148 6.75 -17.24 15.56
N ALA A 149 7.59 -17.67 16.51
CA ALA A 149 8.56 -18.75 16.37
C ALA A 149 8.16 -20.05 17.07
N GLU A 150 6.96 -20.15 17.64
CA GLU A 150 6.48 -21.41 18.20
C GLU A 150 6.41 -22.53 17.14
N GLN A 151 6.21 -22.17 15.87
CA GLN A 151 6.31 -23.08 14.72
C GLN A 151 7.73 -23.23 14.16
N LEU A 152 8.67 -22.41 14.64
CA LEU A 152 10.03 -22.26 14.16
C LEU A 152 11.07 -22.65 15.23
N LEU A 153 10.64 -23.37 16.28
CA LEU A 153 11.50 -24.13 17.19
C LEU A 153 12.18 -25.26 16.39
N LEU A 154 13.10 -24.84 15.54
CA LEU A 154 13.93 -25.68 14.71
C LEU A 154 15.20 -25.93 15.53
N ASP A 155 15.52 -27.19 15.76
CA ASP A 155 16.83 -27.55 16.30
C ASP A 155 17.93 -27.07 15.34
N GLU A 156 19.15 -26.82 15.87
CA GLU A 156 20.26 -26.25 15.10
C GLU A 156 20.53 -27.07 13.81
N ASP A 157 20.39 -28.39 13.91
CA ASP A 157 20.61 -29.31 12.80
C ASP A 157 19.51 -29.26 11.73
N GLU A 158 18.27 -28.96 12.12
CA GLU A 158 17.17 -28.78 11.18
C GLU A 158 17.34 -27.48 10.38
N VAL A 159 17.74 -26.39 11.04
CA VAL A 159 18.06 -25.12 10.37
C VAL A 159 19.23 -25.30 9.40
N LYS A 160 20.30 -26.00 9.84
CA LYS A 160 21.44 -26.33 8.97
C LYS A 160 21.00 -27.13 7.75
N GLY A 161 20.16 -28.14 7.93
CA GLY A 161 19.65 -28.98 6.83
C GLY A 161 18.90 -28.17 5.76
N HIS A 162 18.01 -27.26 6.20
CA HIS A 162 17.26 -26.38 5.29
C HIS A 162 18.17 -25.41 4.53
N ILE A 163 19.12 -24.75 5.23
CA ILE A 163 20.08 -23.85 4.59
C ILE A 163 20.95 -24.62 3.60
N GLN A 164 21.40 -25.82 3.95
CA GLN A 164 22.20 -26.66 3.07
C GLN A 164 21.43 -27.05 1.81
N ALA A 165 20.17 -27.47 1.93
CA ALA A 165 19.31 -27.78 0.79
C ALA A 165 19.13 -26.55 -0.12
N MET A 166 18.91 -25.36 0.47
CA MET A 166 18.79 -24.11 -0.27
C MET A 166 20.09 -23.76 -1.02
N LEU A 167 21.25 -23.94 -0.41
CA LEU A 167 22.56 -23.72 -1.05
C LEU A 167 22.85 -24.72 -2.17
N MET A 168 22.37 -25.97 -2.06
CA MET A 168 22.49 -26.97 -3.13
C MET A 168 21.58 -26.65 -4.33
N LEU A 169 20.42 -26.06 -4.09
CA LEU A 169 19.45 -25.70 -5.12
C LEU A 169 19.71 -24.30 -5.72
N ALA A 170 20.58 -23.50 -5.11
CA ALA A 170 20.92 -22.18 -5.61
C ALA A 170 21.73 -22.29 -6.93
N PRO A 171 21.34 -21.56 -7.99
CA PRO A 171 22.11 -21.56 -9.23
C PRO A 171 23.52 -21.03 -8.97
N GLN A 172 24.52 -21.83 -9.35
CA GLN A 172 25.93 -21.46 -9.26
C GLN A 172 26.17 -20.21 -10.12
N ARG A 173 26.30 -19.04 -9.49
CA ARG A 173 26.70 -17.83 -10.22
C ARG A 173 28.15 -18.03 -10.67
N GLU A 174 28.36 -18.11 -11.99
CA GLU A 174 29.70 -18.12 -12.57
C GLU A 174 30.52 -16.95 -12.03
N LYS A 175 31.72 -17.26 -11.52
CA LYS A 175 32.68 -16.25 -11.09
C LYS A 175 33.00 -15.38 -12.30
N ARG A 176 32.49 -14.15 -12.34
CA ARG A 176 33.06 -13.11 -13.21
C ARG A 176 34.50 -12.90 -12.77
N MET A 177 35.44 -13.53 -13.49
CA MET A 177 36.85 -13.17 -13.44
C MET A 177 36.95 -11.69 -13.81
N LYS A 178 37.39 -10.86 -12.86
CA LYS A 178 37.83 -9.49 -13.16
C LYS A 178 39.08 -9.61 -14.03
N ARG A 179 38.99 -9.14 -15.27
CA ARG A 179 40.14 -8.83 -16.13
C ARG A 179 40.81 -7.56 -15.62
#